data_AF-Q0DSF7-F1
#
_entry.id   AF-Q0DSF7-F1
#
_cell.length_a   1.000
_cell.length_b   1.000
_cell.length_c   1.000
_cell.angle_alpha   90.00
_cell.angle_beta   90.00
_cell.angle_gamma   90.00
#
_symmetry.space_group_name_H-M   'P 1'
#
loop_
_entity.id
_entity.type
_entity.pdbx_description
1 polymer ?
#
loop_
_entity_poly.entity_id
_entity_poly.type
_entity_poly.pdbx_seq_one_letter_code
_entity_poly.pdbx_strand_id
1 'polypeptide(L)'
;MEEDGGSDARVVESMQRLLDAVPPGADDPYTIFRLPAAVRERHRDLYEPKLVSVGPYYHGRDGLGAAQRHKWRLLRDFLSRQSDDKAGLGAYVRAARAVEADARQCYAEGFDDVGADEFAEMLVLDGCFLLEFFLRKSEGQLAAPGGAKWAWQHMYHDVLLLENQIPFFVVERLHGVAFAGDDDGAADRDALLDIFCKAFAGDLPSSRVIRPPSDKTIHHLLHLHYECNVRNPAADSDKARNGGDAANGGASSLAIWKQPPVPSPRSSDGAIKGRMTSMIPPAAKMEEAGVTFKRKATPRDVFDMSFRYGVLHMPAFVVDEGAKVLLANLVAFEQGGGRAARKLEGGNLATGFVALLGSLVNSRRDVEVLRRCGILHCMVTDEEAVAYFSHVVQYTTMDYDRHLLACLFRDIREHCHWNR
;
A
#
# COMPACT_ATOMS: atom_id res chain seq x y z
N MET A 1 6.60 58.47 -13.62
CA MET A 1 6.97 57.06 -13.41
C MET A 1 6.93 56.80 -11.92
N GLU A 2 5.75 56.71 -11.31
CA GLU A 2 5.59 56.39 -9.88
C GLU A 2 4.19 55.76 -9.68
N GLU A 3 3.98 54.53 -10.16
CA GLU A 3 2.76 53.76 -9.84
C GLU A 3 3.02 52.28 -9.47
N ASP A 4 4.28 51.83 -9.39
CA ASP A 4 4.59 50.40 -9.23
C ASP A 4 4.75 49.95 -7.76
N GLY A 5 5.14 50.85 -6.84
CA GLY A 5 5.51 50.48 -5.47
C GLY A 5 4.35 50.10 -4.52
N GLY A 6 3.12 50.47 -4.85
CA GLY A 6 1.94 50.18 -4.02
C GLY A 6 1.30 48.80 -4.26
N SER A 7 1.50 48.24 -5.47
CA SER A 7 1.04 46.90 -5.85
C SER A 7 1.90 45.84 -5.17
N ASP A 8 3.21 46.01 -5.22
CA ASP A 8 4.18 45.07 -4.65
C ASP A 8 4.04 44.95 -3.13
N ALA A 9 3.79 46.05 -2.42
CA ALA A 9 3.59 46.04 -0.97
C ALA A 9 2.37 45.22 -0.54
N ARG A 10 1.27 45.26 -1.31
CA ARG A 10 0.05 44.46 -1.03
C ARG A 10 0.29 42.98 -1.31
N VAL A 11 1.03 42.67 -2.36
CA VAL A 11 1.42 41.29 -2.69
C VAL A 11 2.31 40.72 -1.58
N VAL A 12 3.31 41.49 -1.11
CA VAL A 12 4.18 41.08 -0.01
C VAL A 12 3.40 40.86 1.28
N GLU A 13 2.48 41.75 1.64
CA GLU A 13 1.65 41.58 2.85
C GLU A 13 0.76 40.32 2.75
N SER A 14 0.16 40.07 1.57
CA SER A 14 -0.62 38.86 1.32
C SER A 14 0.25 37.61 1.41
N MET A 15 1.45 37.63 0.82
CA MET A 15 2.40 36.50 0.88
C MET A 15 2.90 36.27 2.30
N GLN A 16 3.17 37.32 3.08
CA GLN A 16 3.62 37.20 4.46
C GLN A 16 2.53 36.58 5.35
N ARG A 17 1.26 36.99 5.19
CA ARG A 17 0.15 36.34 5.89
C ARG A 17 0.01 34.86 5.56
N LEU A 18 0.23 34.49 4.30
CA LEU A 18 0.25 33.08 3.89
C LEU A 18 1.43 32.33 4.52
N LEU A 19 2.63 32.92 4.54
CA LEU A 19 3.81 32.33 5.16
C LEU A 19 3.64 32.16 6.67
N ASP A 20 3.08 33.14 7.36
CA ASP A 20 2.81 33.10 8.80
C ASP A 20 1.75 32.07 9.17
N ALA A 21 0.83 31.76 8.23
CA ALA A 21 -0.16 30.71 8.37
C ALA A 21 0.40 29.30 8.11
N VAL A 22 1.58 29.17 7.50
CA VAL A 22 2.25 27.88 7.31
C VAL A 22 2.95 27.48 8.62
N PRO A 23 2.51 26.42 9.31
CA PRO A 23 3.13 26.00 10.56
C PRO A 23 4.61 25.61 10.32
N PRO A 24 5.56 26.11 11.15
CA PRO A 24 6.97 25.85 10.95
C PRO A 24 7.32 24.39 11.25
N GLY A 25 7.81 23.67 10.24
CA GLY A 25 8.49 22.37 10.39
C GLY A 25 7.64 21.24 10.97
N ALA A 26 6.30 21.37 11.00
CA ALA A 26 5.43 20.28 11.38
C ALA A 26 5.32 19.29 10.23
N ASP A 27 5.68 18.03 10.48
CA ASP A 27 5.36 16.92 9.60
C ASP A 27 3.84 16.91 9.35
N ASP A 28 3.42 16.97 8.10
CA ASP A 28 1.98 16.90 7.78
C ASP A 28 1.35 15.64 8.41
N PRO A 29 0.24 15.75 9.14
CA PRO A 29 -0.32 14.62 9.89
C PRO A 29 -1.01 13.59 8.99
N TYR A 30 -1.28 13.94 7.73
CA TYR A 30 -2.09 13.12 6.84
C TYR A 30 -1.49 11.75 6.57
N THR A 31 -2.37 10.78 6.40
CA THR A 31 -2.04 9.40 6.02
C THR A 31 -2.79 8.95 4.77
N ILE A 32 -3.83 9.69 4.37
CA ILE A 32 -4.68 9.41 3.20
C ILE A 32 -4.62 10.62 2.25
N PHE A 33 -4.26 10.39 0.99
CA PHE A 33 -4.06 11.45 0.00
C PHE A 33 -4.40 10.95 -1.40
N ARG A 34 -4.76 11.85 -2.31
CA ARG A 34 -4.93 11.50 -3.72
C ARG A 34 -3.60 11.65 -4.45
N LEU A 35 -3.35 10.73 -5.37
CA LEU A 35 -2.22 10.84 -6.26
C LEU A 35 -2.37 12.05 -7.20
N PRO A 36 -1.25 12.65 -7.64
CA PRO A 36 -1.29 13.71 -8.65
C PRO A 36 -2.14 13.30 -9.85
N ALA A 37 -2.94 14.23 -10.38
CA ALA A 37 -3.86 13.95 -11.49
C ALA A 37 -3.16 13.28 -12.69
N ALA A 38 -1.92 13.70 -13.00
CA ALA A 38 -1.12 13.11 -14.07
C ALA A 38 -0.81 11.61 -13.90
N VAL A 39 -0.75 11.11 -12.66
CA VAL A 39 -0.58 9.68 -12.35
C VAL A 39 -1.90 8.94 -12.57
N ARG A 40 -2.99 9.50 -12.03
CA ARG A 40 -4.33 8.88 -12.03
C ARG A 40 -4.96 8.82 -13.40
N GLU A 41 -4.93 9.92 -14.16
CA GLU A 41 -5.66 10.06 -15.41
C GLU A 41 -5.24 9.05 -16.48
N ARG A 42 -3.99 8.59 -16.42
CA ARG A 42 -3.44 7.63 -17.38
C ARG A 42 -3.94 6.20 -17.12
N HIS A 43 -4.21 5.85 -15.85
CA HIS A 43 -4.63 4.52 -15.42
C HIS A 43 -5.64 4.61 -14.27
N ARG A 44 -6.80 5.21 -14.54
CA ARG A 44 -7.85 5.41 -13.53
C ARG A 44 -8.32 4.09 -12.92
N ASP A 45 -8.27 3.02 -13.70
CA ASP A 45 -8.62 1.65 -13.32
C ASP A 45 -7.75 1.06 -12.20
N LEU A 46 -6.57 1.65 -11.92
CA LEU A 46 -5.67 1.23 -10.85
C LEU A 46 -5.86 2.00 -9.55
N TYR A 47 -6.39 3.22 -9.60
CA TYR A 47 -6.37 4.14 -8.45
C TYR A 47 -7.75 4.64 -8.03
N GLU A 48 -8.76 4.55 -8.90
CA GLU A 48 -10.12 5.00 -8.61
C GLU A 48 -11.06 3.81 -8.32
N PRO A 49 -11.99 3.94 -7.35
CA PRO A 49 -12.93 2.87 -7.02
C PRO A 49 -13.94 2.63 -8.16
N LYS A 50 -14.24 1.36 -8.41
CA LYS A 50 -15.11 0.90 -9.50
C LYS A 50 -16.54 0.59 -9.05
N LEU A 51 -16.73 0.16 -7.80
CA LEU A 51 -18.00 -0.28 -7.22
C LEU A 51 -18.33 0.41 -5.90
N VAL A 52 -17.37 0.51 -4.97
CA VAL A 52 -17.62 0.99 -3.61
C VAL A 52 -16.64 2.11 -3.24
N SER A 53 -17.17 3.29 -2.91
CA SER A 53 -16.39 4.34 -2.27
C SER A 53 -16.25 4.03 -0.78
N VAL A 54 -15.18 4.45 -0.12
CA VAL A 54 -14.95 4.39 1.32
C VAL A 54 -14.23 5.68 1.71
N GLY A 55 -14.87 6.49 2.54
CA GLY A 55 -14.41 7.81 2.88
C GLY A 55 -14.79 8.91 1.87
N PRO A 56 -14.28 10.13 2.09
CA PRO A 56 -14.84 11.36 1.53
C PRO A 56 -14.46 11.60 0.07
N TYR A 57 -13.28 11.18 -0.40
CA TYR A 57 -12.78 11.54 -1.74
C TYR A 57 -13.64 11.04 -2.91
N TYR A 58 -14.37 9.95 -2.71
CA TYR A 58 -15.28 9.38 -3.70
C TYR A 58 -16.73 9.31 -3.20
N HIS A 59 -17.05 10.04 -2.12
CA HIS A 59 -18.40 10.09 -1.59
C HIS A 59 -19.35 10.73 -2.61
N GLY A 60 -20.56 10.16 -2.75
CA GLY A 60 -21.56 10.68 -3.69
C GLY A 60 -21.23 10.53 -5.18
N ARG A 61 -20.10 9.94 -5.56
CA ARG A 61 -19.70 9.81 -6.97
C ARG A 61 -20.71 9.00 -7.79
N ASP A 62 -21.04 9.52 -8.96
CA ASP A 62 -21.88 8.84 -9.95
C ASP A 62 -21.35 7.44 -10.29
N GLY A 63 -22.27 6.48 -10.37
CA GLY A 63 -21.96 5.07 -10.64
C GLY A 63 -21.75 4.20 -9.40
N LEU A 64 -21.51 4.77 -8.20
CA LEU A 64 -21.26 4.00 -6.96
C LEU A 64 -22.49 3.84 -6.05
N GLY A 65 -23.64 4.39 -6.45
CA GLY A 65 -24.85 4.43 -5.61
C GLY A 65 -25.45 3.07 -5.25
N ALA A 66 -25.19 2.02 -6.06
CA ALA A 66 -25.65 0.66 -5.75
C ALA A 66 -24.93 0.08 -4.53
N ALA A 67 -23.61 0.28 -4.42
CA ALA A 67 -22.84 -0.14 -3.26
C ALA A 67 -23.22 0.67 -2.02
N GLN A 68 -23.49 1.98 -2.15
CA GLN A 68 -23.98 2.78 -1.03
C GLN A 68 -25.29 2.21 -0.45
N ARG A 69 -26.27 1.84 -1.29
CA ARG A 69 -27.49 1.15 -0.82
C ARG A 69 -27.19 -0.19 -0.16
N HIS A 70 -26.17 -0.92 -0.63
CA HIS A 70 -25.77 -2.18 -0.03
C HIS A 70 -25.15 -1.99 1.36
N LYS A 71 -24.35 -0.94 1.58
CA LYS A 71 -23.82 -0.61 2.92
C LYS A 71 -24.92 -0.38 3.93
N TRP A 72 -26.00 0.33 3.56
CA TRP A 72 -27.16 0.51 4.44
C TRP A 72 -27.83 -0.80 4.83
N ARG A 73 -27.91 -1.78 3.91
CA ARG A 73 -28.41 -3.12 4.22
C ARG A 73 -27.49 -3.84 5.20
N LEU A 74 -26.18 -3.78 4.97
CA LEU A 74 -25.18 -4.38 5.86
C LEU A 74 -25.22 -3.73 7.25
N LEU A 75 -25.37 -2.41 7.34
CA LEU A 75 -25.52 -1.69 8.61
C LEU A 75 -26.77 -2.15 9.35
N ARG A 76 -27.91 -2.27 8.67
CA ARG A 76 -29.14 -2.79 9.28
C ARG A 76 -28.96 -4.22 9.82
N ASP A 77 -28.37 -5.11 9.03
CA ASP A 77 -28.13 -6.50 9.41
C ASP A 77 -27.08 -6.62 10.54
N PHE A 78 -26.12 -5.68 10.60
CA PHE A 78 -25.16 -5.53 11.68
C PHE A 78 -25.82 -5.10 12.99
N LEU A 79 -26.68 -4.08 12.95
CA LEU A 79 -27.40 -3.58 14.12
C LEU A 79 -28.43 -4.60 14.65
N SER A 80 -29.09 -5.37 13.78
CA SER A 80 -30.11 -6.34 14.21
C SER A 80 -29.55 -7.56 14.95
N ARG A 81 -28.24 -7.82 14.87
CA ARG A 81 -27.58 -8.93 15.60
C ARG A 81 -27.17 -8.55 17.02
N GLN A 82 -27.20 -7.27 17.34
CA GLN A 82 -26.95 -6.79 18.69
C GLN A 82 -28.26 -6.91 19.49
N SER A 83 -28.24 -7.60 20.65
CA SER A 83 -29.42 -7.81 21.51
C SER A 83 -30.02 -6.49 22.00
N ASP A 84 -31.30 -6.47 22.42
CA ASP A 84 -32.05 -5.27 22.83
C ASP A 84 -31.36 -4.38 23.91
N ASP A 85 -30.37 -4.91 24.63
CA ASP A 85 -29.54 -4.20 25.63
C ASP A 85 -28.22 -3.61 25.09
N LYS A 86 -27.90 -3.78 23.79
CA LYS A 86 -26.67 -3.27 23.17
C LYS A 86 -26.90 -2.02 22.33
N ALA A 87 -25.85 -1.20 22.26
CA ALA A 87 -25.75 0.10 21.61
C ALA A 87 -26.56 0.25 20.31
N GLY A 88 -27.66 1.02 20.34
CA GLY A 88 -28.39 1.42 19.14
C GLY A 88 -27.58 2.36 18.22
N LEU A 89 -28.09 2.66 17.02
CA LEU A 89 -27.42 3.50 16.01
C LEU A 89 -26.83 4.82 16.58
N GLY A 90 -27.52 5.44 17.55
CA GLY A 90 -27.04 6.66 18.20
C GLY A 90 -25.70 6.51 18.93
N ALA A 91 -25.35 5.33 19.43
CA ALA A 91 -24.05 5.08 20.05
C ALA A 91 -22.91 5.09 19.02
N TYR A 92 -23.12 4.49 17.85
CA TYR A 92 -22.17 4.54 16.73
C TYR A 92 -21.97 5.96 16.23
N VAL A 93 -23.06 6.74 16.09
CA VAL A 93 -22.98 8.16 15.72
C VAL A 93 -22.18 8.97 16.74
N ARG A 94 -22.41 8.76 18.05
CA ARG A 94 -21.61 9.41 19.10
C ARG A 94 -20.13 9.02 19.04
N ALA A 95 -19.86 7.74 18.79
CA ALA A 95 -18.50 7.22 18.67
C ALA A 95 -17.75 7.82 17.47
N ALA A 96 -18.41 7.94 16.32
CA ALA A 96 -17.87 8.61 15.14
C ALA A 96 -17.66 10.11 15.36
N ARG A 97 -18.64 10.82 15.92
CA ARG A 97 -18.51 12.26 16.24
C ARG A 97 -17.35 12.56 17.19
N ALA A 98 -17.09 11.68 18.14
CA ALA A 98 -15.98 11.84 19.09
C ALA A 98 -14.60 11.84 18.43
N VAL A 99 -14.47 11.27 17.23
CA VAL A 99 -13.20 11.14 16.50
C VAL A 99 -13.23 11.83 15.13
N GLU A 100 -14.29 12.59 14.83
CA GLU A 100 -14.55 13.19 13.51
C GLU A 100 -13.46 14.19 13.12
N ALA A 101 -13.11 15.10 14.03
CA ALA A 101 -12.09 16.12 13.77
C ALA A 101 -10.71 15.50 13.51
N ASP A 102 -10.32 14.49 14.31
CA ASP A 102 -9.06 13.77 14.12
C ASP A 102 -9.07 12.96 12.81
N ALA A 103 -10.23 12.37 12.46
CA ALA A 103 -10.38 11.64 11.21
C ALA A 103 -10.22 12.56 10.00
N ARG A 104 -10.76 13.78 10.06
CA ARG A 104 -10.62 14.77 9.00
C ARG A 104 -9.17 15.19 8.79
N GLN A 105 -8.38 15.30 9.85
CA GLN A 105 -6.94 15.63 9.78
C GLN A 105 -6.07 14.53 9.14
N CYS A 106 -6.61 13.31 8.96
CA CYS A 106 -5.89 12.23 8.28
C CYS A 106 -5.84 12.41 6.75
N TYR A 107 -6.63 13.32 6.20
CA TYR A 107 -6.70 13.59 4.76
C TYR A 107 -5.79 14.75 4.39
N ALA A 108 -4.99 14.59 3.32
CA ALA A 108 -4.11 15.65 2.82
C ALA A 108 -4.90 16.81 2.20
N GLU A 109 -6.06 16.52 1.60
CA GLU A 109 -6.91 17.49 0.95
C GLU A 109 -8.21 17.65 1.73
N GLY A 110 -8.64 18.90 1.91
CA GLY A 110 -9.95 19.22 2.46
C GLY A 110 -11.09 18.81 1.53
N PHE A 111 -12.28 18.72 2.10
CA PHE A 111 -13.52 18.39 1.40
C PHE A 111 -14.64 19.26 1.98
N ASP A 112 -14.67 20.52 1.53
CA ASP A 112 -15.48 21.60 2.11
C ASP A 112 -16.99 21.39 1.94
N ASP A 113 -17.39 20.55 0.98
CA ASP A 113 -18.80 20.24 0.72
C ASP A 113 -19.42 19.29 1.75
N VAL A 114 -18.62 18.62 2.60
CA VAL A 114 -19.10 17.63 3.58
C VAL A 114 -19.03 18.18 5.01
N GLY A 115 -20.21 18.49 5.55
CA GLY A 115 -20.36 18.96 6.93
C GLY A 115 -19.97 17.90 7.98
N ALA A 116 -19.81 18.31 9.24
CA ALA A 116 -19.43 17.41 10.34
C ALA A 116 -20.44 16.26 10.54
N ASP A 117 -21.74 16.55 10.39
CA ASP A 117 -22.82 15.57 10.55
C ASP A 117 -22.80 14.52 9.45
N GLU A 118 -22.67 14.97 8.20
CA GLU A 118 -22.57 14.10 7.02
C GLU A 118 -21.29 13.26 7.06
N PHE A 119 -20.17 13.85 7.49
CA PHE A 119 -18.92 13.10 7.64
C PHE A 119 -19.02 12.06 8.76
N ALA A 120 -19.63 12.38 9.89
CA ALA A 120 -19.87 11.40 10.94
C ALA A 120 -20.78 10.25 10.48
N GLU A 121 -21.83 10.55 9.70
CA GLU A 121 -22.68 9.52 9.06
C GLU A 121 -21.86 8.62 8.13
N MET A 122 -21.01 9.21 7.30
CA MET A 122 -20.10 8.49 6.40
C MET A 122 -19.15 7.58 7.18
N LEU A 123 -18.55 8.07 8.26
CA LEU A 123 -17.65 7.27 9.12
C LEU A 123 -18.37 6.06 9.72
N VAL A 124 -19.61 6.22 10.19
CA VAL A 124 -20.41 5.09 10.70
C VAL A 124 -20.71 4.09 9.59
N LEU A 125 -21.25 4.57 8.46
CA LEU A 125 -21.68 3.70 7.38
C LEU A 125 -20.50 2.92 6.79
N ASP A 126 -19.38 3.60 6.55
CA ASP A 126 -18.20 3.03 5.90
C ASP A 126 -17.40 2.16 6.87
N GLY A 127 -17.28 2.57 8.14
CA GLY A 127 -16.62 1.78 9.17
C GLY A 127 -17.37 0.49 9.50
N CYS A 128 -18.69 0.55 9.68
CA CYS A 128 -19.51 -0.65 9.88
C CYS A 128 -19.52 -1.54 8.63
N PHE A 129 -19.51 -0.96 7.43
CA PHE A 129 -19.34 -1.71 6.18
C PHE A 129 -18.02 -2.49 6.18
N LEU A 130 -16.89 -1.86 6.52
CA LEU A 130 -15.60 -2.53 6.58
C LEU A 130 -15.58 -3.66 7.62
N LEU A 131 -16.09 -3.41 8.83
CA LEU A 131 -16.20 -4.44 9.87
C LEU A 131 -16.98 -5.66 9.37
N GLU A 132 -18.17 -5.43 8.84
CA GLU A 132 -19.05 -6.50 8.38
C GLU A 132 -18.48 -7.23 7.17
N PHE A 133 -17.89 -6.49 6.23
CA PHE A 133 -17.29 -7.05 5.03
C PHE A 133 -16.12 -7.98 5.39
N PHE A 134 -15.21 -7.55 6.26
CA PHE A 134 -14.04 -8.33 6.64
C PHE A 134 -14.38 -9.49 7.59
N LEU A 135 -15.36 -9.31 8.48
CA LEU A 135 -15.88 -10.40 9.32
C LEU A 135 -16.41 -11.54 8.44
N ARG A 136 -17.34 -11.25 7.53
CA ARG A 136 -17.89 -12.26 6.62
C ARG A 136 -16.81 -12.88 5.72
N LYS A 137 -15.78 -12.12 5.31
CA LYS A 137 -14.67 -12.64 4.50
C LYS A 137 -13.88 -13.67 5.31
N SER A 138 -13.54 -13.32 6.55
CA SER A 138 -12.75 -14.17 7.45
C SER A 138 -13.46 -15.50 7.79
N GLU A 139 -14.79 -15.50 7.83
CA GLU A 139 -15.62 -16.68 8.11
C GLU A 139 -15.94 -17.51 6.86
N GLY A 140 -15.54 -17.06 5.67
CA GLY A 140 -15.92 -17.69 4.40
C GLY A 140 -17.41 -17.54 4.05
N GLN A 141 -18.11 -16.59 4.68
CA GLN A 141 -19.55 -16.36 4.57
C GLN A 141 -19.91 -15.21 3.60
N LEU A 142 -18.96 -14.71 2.80
CA LEU A 142 -19.20 -13.60 1.88
C LEU A 142 -20.14 -13.99 0.71
N ALA A 143 -21.46 -13.83 0.87
CA ALA A 143 -22.44 -14.13 -0.18
C ALA A 143 -22.65 -12.95 -1.14
N ALA A 144 -22.27 -13.10 -2.42
CA ALA A 144 -22.34 -12.09 -3.49
C ALA A 144 -23.58 -11.18 -3.46
N PRO A 145 -23.46 -9.86 -3.73
CA PRO A 145 -24.60 -8.96 -3.71
C PRO A 145 -25.46 -9.35 -4.93
N GLY A 146 -26.63 -9.92 -4.68
CA GLY A 146 -27.45 -10.50 -5.75
C GLY A 146 -26.81 -11.73 -6.44
N GLY A 147 -25.87 -12.43 -5.80
CA GLY A 147 -25.29 -13.67 -6.34
C GLY A 147 -24.11 -13.49 -7.31
N ALA A 148 -23.75 -12.26 -7.67
CA ALA A 148 -22.62 -11.95 -8.57
C ALA A 148 -21.24 -12.05 -7.90
N LYS A 149 -20.58 -13.22 -7.96
CA LYS A 149 -19.26 -13.46 -7.35
C LYS A 149 -18.17 -12.44 -7.72
N TRP A 150 -18.20 -11.90 -8.94
CA TRP A 150 -17.21 -10.93 -9.41
C TRP A 150 -17.33 -9.57 -8.72
N ALA A 151 -18.52 -9.17 -8.26
CA ALA A 151 -18.73 -7.90 -7.57
C ALA A 151 -17.90 -7.83 -6.27
N TRP A 152 -17.66 -8.97 -5.63
CA TRP A 152 -16.85 -9.08 -4.42
C TRP A 152 -15.39 -8.81 -4.64
N GLN A 153 -14.80 -9.37 -5.69
CA GLN A 153 -13.41 -9.12 -6.01
C GLN A 153 -13.19 -7.63 -6.28
N HIS A 154 -14.09 -7.01 -7.05
CA HIS A 154 -14.02 -5.58 -7.34
C HIS A 154 -14.19 -4.72 -6.08
N MET A 155 -15.17 -5.02 -5.20
CA MET A 155 -15.30 -4.32 -3.93
C MET A 155 -14.08 -4.49 -3.04
N TYR A 156 -13.47 -5.67 -3.05
CA TYR A 156 -12.25 -5.94 -2.30
C TYR A 156 -11.06 -5.10 -2.78
N HIS A 157 -10.90 -4.96 -4.10
CA HIS A 157 -9.87 -4.11 -4.67
C HIS A 157 -10.11 -2.64 -4.34
N ASP A 158 -11.37 -2.19 -4.41
CA ASP A 158 -11.73 -0.81 -4.08
C ASP A 158 -11.41 -0.44 -2.63
N VAL A 159 -11.68 -1.33 -1.65
CA VAL A 159 -11.40 -1.03 -0.23
C VAL A 159 -9.90 -0.99 0.09
N LEU A 160 -9.03 -1.47 -0.81
CA LEU A 160 -7.58 -1.41 -0.66
C LEU A 160 -6.94 -0.27 -1.47
N LEU A 161 -7.72 0.56 -2.17
CA LEU A 161 -7.18 1.74 -2.85
C LEU A 161 -6.76 2.79 -1.83
N LEU A 162 -5.58 3.37 -2.01
CA LEU A 162 -5.00 4.37 -1.11
C LEU A 162 -5.92 5.58 -0.90
N GLU A 163 -6.60 6.01 -1.96
CA GLU A 163 -7.48 7.18 -1.97
C GLU A 163 -8.89 6.86 -1.43
N ASN A 164 -9.21 5.59 -1.24
CA ASN A 164 -10.55 5.11 -0.89
C ASN A 164 -10.53 4.51 0.51
N GLN A 165 -10.13 5.33 1.49
CA GLN A 165 -9.89 4.91 2.86
C GLN A 165 -10.63 5.78 3.87
N ILE A 166 -10.93 5.19 5.02
CA ILE A 166 -11.15 5.90 6.28
C ILE A 166 -10.01 5.57 7.26
N PRO A 167 -9.74 6.44 8.25
CA PRO A 167 -8.73 6.14 9.27
C PRO A 167 -9.09 4.89 10.08
N PHE A 168 -8.12 4.01 10.31
CA PHE A 168 -8.38 2.71 10.93
C PHE A 168 -8.86 2.83 12.38
N PHE A 169 -8.46 3.87 13.11
CA PHE A 169 -8.98 4.11 14.46
C PHE A 169 -10.49 4.34 14.50
N VAL A 170 -11.12 4.77 13.40
CA VAL A 170 -12.59 4.85 13.30
C VAL A 170 -13.17 3.45 13.34
N VAL A 171 -12.57 2.51 12.60
CA VAL A 171 -12.96 1.10 12.59
C VAL A 171 -12.75 0.47 13.99
N GLU A 172 -11.61 0.73 14.64
CA GLU A 172 -11.34 0.30 16.02
C GLU A 172 -12.39 0.84 16.99
N ARG A 173 -12.74 2.13 16.86
CA ARG A 173 -13.73 2.77 17.72
C ARG A 173 -15.13 2.18 17.55
N LEU A 174 -15.55 1.90 16.31
CA LEU A 174 -16.86 1.29 16.01
C LEU A 174 -16.90 -0.19 16.42
N HIS A 175 -15.77 -0.91 16.29
CA HIS A 175 -15.64 -2.27 16.82
C HIS A 175 -15.87 -2.30 18.33
N GLY A 176 -15.22 -1.40 19.07
CA GLY A 176 -15.41 -1.30 20.52
C GLY A 176 -16.87 -1.05 20.92
N VAL A 177 -17.66 -0.33 20.12
CA VAL A 177 -19.11 -0.17 20.38
C VAL A 177 -19.87 -1.48 20.15
N ALA A 178 -19.48 -2.26 19.13
CA ALA A 178 -20.17 -3.49 18.75
C ALA A 178 -19.82 -4.69 19.64
N PHE A 179 -18.60 -4.72 20.18
CA PHE A 179 -18.04 -5.88 20.87
C PHE A 179 -17.58 -5.62 22.30
N ALA A 180 -17.80 -4.41 22.85
CA ALA A 180 -17.55 -4.12 24.26
C ALA A 180 -18.18 -5.20 25.17
N GLY A 181 -17.32 -6.00 25.80
CA GLY A 181 -17.59 -6.80 26.98
C GLY A 181 -16.91 -6.21 28.21
N ASP A 182 -16.99 -6.90 29.36
CA ASP A 182 -16.40 -6.47 30.64
C ASP A 182 -14.86 -6.56 30.70
N ASP A 183 -14.18 -6.89 29.60
CA ASP A 183 -12.75 -7.25 29.57
C ASP A 183 -11.85 -6.17 28.93
N ASP A 184 -10.56 -6.22 29.29
CA ASP A 184 -9.51 -5.24 28.99
C ASP A 184 -9.41 -4.90 27.48
N GLY A 185 -9.46 -3.60 27.12
CA GLY A 185 -9.58 -3.10 25.75
C GLY A 185 -8.44 -3.49 24.77
N ALA A 186 -7.36 -4.11 25.25
CA ALA A 186 -6.29 -4.66 24.41
C ALA A 186 -6.70 -5.99 23.72
N ALA A 187 -7.49 -6.84 24.39
CA ALA A 187 -7.95 -8.11 23.83
C ALA A 187 -8.93 -7.89 22.66
N ASP A 188 -9.75 -6.84 22.72
CA ASP A 188 -10.70 -6.45 21.68
C ASP A 188 -10.00 -6.03 20.38
N ARG A 189 -8.91 -5.27 20.50
CA ARG A 189 -8.10 -4.84 19.36
C ARG A 189 -7.37 -6.01 18.68
N ASP A 190 -6.83 -6.94 19.45
CA ASP A 190 -6.14 -8.10 18.88
C ASP A 190 -7.11 -9.00 18.10
N ALA A 191 -8.32 -9.21 18.61
CA ALA A 191 -9.38 -9.93 17.90
C ALA A 191 -9.77 -9.24 16.57
N LEU A 192 -9.89 -7.91 16.58
CA LEU A 192 -10.12 -7.11 15.38
C LEU A 192 -9.00 -7.33 14.35
N LEU A 193 -7.74 -7.18 14.76
CA LEU A 193 -6.59 -7.39 13.86
C LEU A 193 -6.57 -8.81 13.28
N ASP A 194 -6.90 -9.82 14.07
CA ASP A 194 -6.98 -11.21 13.62
C ASP A 194 -8.03 -11.42 12.52
N ILE A 195 -9.20 -10.78 12.62
CA ILE A 195 -10.23 -10.82 11.58
C ILE A 195 -9.67 -10.30 10.25
N PHE A 196 -9.05 -9.12 10.28
CA PHE A 196 -8.48 -8.51 9.08
C PHE A 196 -7.29 -9.32 8.54
N CYS A 197 -6.38 -9.79 9.39
CA CYS A 197 -5.26 -10.64 9.00
C CYS A 197 -5.74 -11.92 8.28
N LYS A 198 -6.71 -12.63 8.86
CA LYS A 198 -7.30 -13.83 8.23
C LYS A 198 -7.94 -13.50 6.89
N ALA A 199 -8.63 -12.37 6.80
CA ALA A 199 -9.27 -11.91 5.56
C ALA A 199 -8.27 -11.49 4.47
N PHE A 200 -7.07 -11.03 4.83
CA PHE A 200 -5.98 -10.74 3.89
C PHE A 200 -5.20 -11.98 3.42
N ALA A 201 -5.45 -13.14 4.02
CA ALA A 201 -4.74 -14.36 3.66
C ALA A 201 -5.02 -14.77 2.22
N GLY A 202 -3.95 -14.88 1.43
CA GLY A 202 -4.02 -15.26 0.02
C GLY A 202 -4.06 -14.11 -0.98
N ASP A 203 -4.05 -12.84 -0.53
CA ASP A 203 -4.02 -11.68 -1.43
C ASP A 203 -2.71 -11.59 -2.23
N LEU A 204 -1.58 -11.96 -1.61
CA LEU A 204 -0.29 -12.09 -2.28
C LEU A 204 0.11 -13.58 -2.35
N PRO A 205 0.53 -14.09 -3.52
CA PRO A 205 0.95 -15.48 -3.66
C PRO A 205 2.07 -15.84 -2.68
N SER A 206 1.94 -16.98 -2.01
CA SER A 206 2.94 -17.49 -1.05
C SER A 206 3.23 -16.56 0.15
N SER A 207 2.43 -15.52 0.39
CA SER A 207 2.56 -14.65 1.57
C SER A 207 2.17 -15.43 2.84
N ARG A 208 3.01 -15.35 3.88
CA ARG A 208 2.62 -15.68 5.25
C ARG A 208 2.10 -14.39 5.87
N VAL A 209 0.79 -14.31 6.08
CA VAL A 209 0.21 -13.17 6.82
C VAL A 209 0.86 -13.10 8.20
N ILE A 210 1.47 -11.96 8.50
CA ILE A 210 2.09 -11.69 9.79
C ILE A 210 1.22 -10.70 10.53
N ARG A 211 0.71 -11.08 11.71
CA ARG A 211 -0.02 -10.13 12.56
C ARG A 211 0.92 -8.98 12.96
N PRO A 212 0.52 -7.71 12.80
CA PRO A 212 1.30 -6.60 13.32
C PRO A 212 1.36 -6.64 14.85
N PRO A 213 2.40 -6.04 15.47
CA PRO A 213 2.45 -5.87 16.92
C PRO A 213 1.23 -5.14 17.47
N SER A 214 0.78 -5.52 18.67
CA SER A 214 -0.41 -4.95 19.31
C SER A 214 -0.25 -3.47 19.71
N ASP A 215 0.95 -2.92 19.71
CA ASP A 215 1.27 -1.50 19.94
C ASP A 215 1.49 -0.72 18.64
N LYS A 216 1.56 -1.40 17.48
CA LYS A 216 1.76 -0.76 16.18
C LYS A 216 0.54 0.09 15.82
N THR A 217 0.77 1.39 15.60
CA THR A 217 -0.26 2.28 15.08
C THR A 217 -0.60 1.91 13.64
N ILE A 218 -1.86 1.58 13.40
CA ILE A 218 -2.42 1.32 12.07
C ILE A 218 -3.18 2.56 11.65
N HIS A 219 -2.94 3.04 10.42
CA HIS A 219 -3.45 4.33 9.96
C HIS A 219 -4.71 4.20 9.11
N HIS A 220 -4.73 3.24 8.20
CA HIS A 220 -5.85 2.91 7.32
C HIS A 220 -5.70 1.46 6.86
N LEU A 221 -6.68 0.94 6.12
CA LEU A 221 -6.75 -0.48 5.76
C LEU A 221 -5.61 -0.93 4.85
N LEU A 222 -5.22 -0.12 3.85
CA LEU A 222 -4.06 -0.42 3.01
C LEU A 222 -2.74 -0.50 3.83
N HIS A 223 -2.58 0.35 4.86
CA HIS A 223 -1.42 0.27 5.76
C HIS A 223 -1.47 -1.02 6.58
N LEU A 224 -2.65 -1.44 7.07
CA LEU A 224 -2.79 -2.74 7.73
C LEU A 224 -2.41 -3.89 6.80
N HIS A 225 -2.89 -3.88 5.55
CA HIS A 225 -2.52 -4.89 4.56
C HIS A 225 -1.01 -4.92 4.33
N TYR A 226 -0.35 -3.76 4.23
CA TYR A 226 1.10 -3.64 4.12
C TYR A 226 1.82 -4.31 5.30
N GLU A 227 1.41 -3.98 6.52
CA GLU A 227 1.97 -4.54 7.76
C GLU A 227 1.79 -6.06 7.87
N CYS A 228 0.71 -6.58 7.27
CA CYS A 228 0.37 -7.99 7.25
C CYS A 228 1.12 -8.80 6.19
N ASN A 229 1.31 -8.24 4.99
CA ASN A 229 1.73 -9.00 3.81
C ASN A 229 3.06 -8.55 3.19
N VAL A 230 3.56 -7.36 3.54
CA VAL A 230 4.75 -6.76 2.93
C VAL A 230 5.87 -6.56 3.94
N ARG A 231 5.55 -6.17 5.18
CA ARG A 231 6.57 -5.95 6.21
C ARG A 231 7.48 -7.17 6.36
N ASN A 232 8.78 -6.92 6.43
CA ASN A 232 9.78 -7.95 6.70
C ASN A 232 10.07 -8.02 8.21
N PRO A 233 9.59 -9.04 8.94
CA PRO A 233 9.70 -9.11 10.40
C PRO A 233 11.14 -9.30 10.89
N ALA A 234 12.07 -9.69 10.01
CA ALA A 234 13.48 -9.80 10.36
C ALA A 234 14.19 -8.44 10.44
N ALA A 235 13.57 -7.33 10.00
CA ALA A 235 14.07 -5.99 10.25
C ALA A 235 13.93 -5.58 11.74
N ASP A 236 12.95 -6.14 12.44
CA ASP A 236 12.64 -5.81 13.84
C ASP A 236 13.57 -6.55 14.82
N SER A 237 13.95 -7.79 14.51
CA SER A 237 14.82 -8.62 15.36
C SER A 237 16.29 -8.18 15.40
N ASP A 238 16.78 -7.51 14.34
CA ASP A 238 18.13 -6.94 14.30
C ASP A 238 18.29 -5.75 15.28
N LYS A 239 17.20 -5.05 15.66
CA LYS A 239 17.24 -4.03 16.72
C LYS A 239 17.31 -4.66 18.11
N ALA A 240 16.60 -5.76 18.35
CA ALA A 240 16.65 -6.47 19.64
C ALA A 240 18.04 -7.07 19.92
N ARG A 241 18.77 -7.48 18.87
CA ARG A 241 20.15 -8.02 18.98
C ARG A 241 21.24 -6.97 19.12
N ASN A 242 21.02 -5.73 18.68
CA ASN A 242 22.00 -4.64 18.88
C ASN A 242 22.09 -4.13 20.33
N GLY A 243 21.39 -4.76 21.28
CA GLY A 243 21.48 -4.53 22.72
C GLY A 243 22.25 -5.60 23.52
N GLY A 244 22.89 -6.59 22.90
CA GLY A 244 23.61 -7.63 23.64
C GLY A 244 24.53 -8.51 22.79
N ASP A 245 25.79 -8.54 23.21
CA ASP A 245 26.94 -9.37 22.85
C ASP A 245 26.81 -10.36 21.68
N ALA A 246 27.75 -10.19 20.74
CA ALA A 246 27.96 -11.05 19.59
C ALA A 246 28.42 -12.46 19.99
N ALA A 247 27.61 -13.47 19.66
CA ALA A 247 28.09 -14.83 19.42
C ALA A 247 27.15 -15.63 18.50
N ASN A 248 27.65 -15.86 17.28
CA ASN A 248 27.57 -17.05 16.42
C ASN A 248 26.23 -17.77 16.11
N GLY A 249 25.99 -18.02 14.81
CA GLY A 249 25.23 -19.17 14.32
C GLY A 249 24.03 -18.86 13.42
N GLY A 250 24.21 -19.05 12.10
CA GLY A 250 23.13 -19.13 11.10
C GLY A 250 23.08 -17.92 10.17
N ALA A 251 23.60 -18.08 8.95
CA ALA A 251 23.55 -17.05 7.91
C ALA A 251 22.08 -16.72 7.55
N SER A 252 21.55 -15.68 8.19
CA SER A 252 20.30 -15.04 7.81
C SER A 252 20.44 -14.47 6.39
N SER A 253 19.46 -14.73 5.54
CA SER A 253 19.36 -14.23 4.16
C SER A 253 19.55 -12.70 4.06
N LEU A 254 19.37 -11.95 5.16
CA LEU A 254 19.54 -10.50 5.23
C LEU A 254 20.96 -10.01 5.47
N ALA A 255 21.87 -10.86 5.97
CA ALA A 255 23.27 -10.48 6.19
C ALA A 255 24.02 -10.21 4.87
N ILE A 256 23.50 -10.70 3.74
CA ILE A 256 24.07 -10.47 2.40
C ILE A 256 23.77 -9.04 1.92
N TRP A 257 22.69 -8.41 2.38
CA TRP A 257 22.16 -7.16 1.83
C TRP A 257 22.52 -5.90 2.65
N LYS A 258 23.21 -6.05 3.79
CA LYS A 258 23.63 -4.93 4.65
C LYS A 258 25.15 -4.73 4.56
N GLN A 259 25.63 -4.03 3.55
CA GLN A 259 26.95 -3.40 3.56
C GLN A 259 26.82 -1.87 3.68
N PRO A 260 27.82 -1.17 4.25
CA PRO A 260 27.71 0.27 4.51
C PRO A 260 27.59 1.08 3.21
N PRO A 261 26.88 2.23 3.24
CA PRO A 261 26.63 3.03 2.05
C PRO A 261 27.91 3.64 1.50
N VAL A 262 28.12 3.50 0.19
CA VAL A 262 29.20 4.17 -0.56
C VAL A 262 28.79 5.64 -0.83
N PRO A 263 29.71 6.62 -0.83
CA PRO A 263 29.38 8.02 -1.03
C PRO A 263 28.80 8.28 -2.43
N SER A 264 27.70 9.06 -2.49
CA SER A 264 27.01 9.43 -3.73
C SER A 264 27.78 10.50 -4.54
N PRO A 265 27.79 10.47 -5.89
CA PRO A 265 28.43 11.50 -6.72
C PRO A 265 27.63 12.81 -6.72
N ARG A 266 28.31 13.93 -6.41
CA ARG A 266 27.73 15.27 -6.21
C ARG A 266 27.39 16.07 -7.48
N SER A 267 27.13 15.45 -8.64
CA SER A 267 26.77 16.20 -9.86
C SER A 267 25.47 15.71 -10.50
N SER A 268 24.67 16.63 -11.02
CA SER A 268 23.39 16.37 -11.70
C SER A 268 23.54 15.47 -12.93
N ASP A 269 24.65 15.60 -13.67
CA ASP A 269 25.01 14.71 -14.79
C ASP A 269 25.43 13.31 -14.32
N GLY A 270 26.11 13.22 -13.16
CA GLY A 270 26.45 11.96 -12.50
C GLY A 270 25.22 11.24 -11.93
N ALA A 271 24.20 11.98 -11.51
CA ALA A 271 22.94 11.44 -11.03
C ALA A 271 22.11 10.81 -12.16
N ILE A 272 22.03 11.44 -13.34
CA ILE A 272 21.33 10.88 -14.51
C ILE A 272 22.07 9.66 -15.07
N LYS A 273 23.39 9.74 -15.20
CA LYS A 273 24.23 8.62 -15.64
C LYS A 273 24.21 7.47 -14.62
N GLY A 274 24.22 7.80 -13.32
CA GLY A 274 24.04 6.88 -12.19
C GLY A 274 22.69 6.13 -12.23
N ARG A 275 21.60 6.85 -12.51
CA ARG A 275 20.23 6.32 -12.61
C ARG A 275 20.02 5.38 -13.80
N MET A 276 20.72 5.59 -14.91
CA MET A 276 20.73 4.66 -16.05
C MET A 276 21.63 3.45 -15.81
N THR A 277 22.73 3.61 -15.06
CA THR A 277 23.63 2.50 -14.68
C THR A 277 23.10 1.63 -13.55
N SER A 278 21.97 1.98 -12.96
CA SER A 278 21.40 1.29 -11.79
C SER A 278 20.19 0.41 -12.11
N MET A 279 19.62 0.47 -13.30
CA MET A 279 18.61 -0.50 -13.76
C MET A 279 19.26 -1.81 -14.24
N ILE A 280 18.59 -2.93 -14.02
CA ILE A 280 19.02 -4.22 -14.58
C ILE A 280 18.52 -4.36 -16.03
N PRO A 281 19.19 -5.17 -16.88
CA PRO A 281 18.70 -5.43 -18.23
C PRO A 281 17.34 -6.18 -18.22
N PRO A 282 16.55 -6.09 -19.31
CA PRO A 282 15.36 -6.92 -19.49
C PRO A 282 15.67 -8.42 -19.50
N ALA A 283 14.67 -9.25 -19.19
CA ALA A 283 14.87 -10.69 -18.98
C ALA A 283 15.52 -11.40 -20.17
N ALA A 284 15.13 -11.07 -21.40
CA ALA A 284 15.71 -11.67 -22.60
C ALA A 284 17.20 -11.32 -22.77
N LYS A 285 17.60 -10.07 -22.46
CA LYS A 285 19.00 -9.65 -22.50
C LYS A 285 19.82 -10.27 -21.36
N MET A 286 19.21 -10.44 -20.19
CA MET A 286 19.85 -11.14 -19.08
C MET A 286 20.13 -12.60 -19.44
N GLU A 287 19.19 -13.28 -20.09
CA GLU A 287 19.37 -14.65 -20.57
C GLU A 287 20.49 -14.74 -21.63
N GLU A 288 20.54 -13.80 -22.58
CA GLU A 288 21.63 -13.70 -23.55
C GLU A 288 23.00 -13.46 -22.87
N ALA A 289 23.01 -12.74 -21.74
CA ALA A 289 24.19 -12.51 -20.92
C ALA A 289 24.49 -13.66 -19.92
N GLY A 290 23.86 -14.83 -20.06
CA GLY A 290 24.15 -16.02 -19.26
C GLY A 290 23.39 -16.14 -17.93
N VAL A 291 22.44 -15.25 -17.65
CA VAL A 291 21.59 -15.37 -16.45
C VAL A 291 20.55 -16.46 -16.64
N THR A 292 20.48 -17.39 -15.69
CA THR A 292 19.44 -18.43 -15.66
C THR A 292 18.32 -18.03 -14.70
N PHE A 293 17.08 -18.04 -15.18
CA PHE A 293 15.88 -17.81 -14.37
C PHE A 293 15.35 -19.12 -13.79
N LYS A 294 15.15 -19.19 -12.46
CA LYS A 294 14.57 -20.38 -11.79
C LYS A 294 13.47 -20.01 -10.81
N ARG A 295 12.32 -20.70 -10.93
CA ARG A 295 11.25 -20.64 -9.95
C ARG A 295 11.69 -21.26 -8.62
N LYS A 296 11.45 -20.57 -7.50
CA LYS A 296 11.54 -21.13 -6.15
C LYS A 296 10.32 -22.02 -5.88
N ALA A 297 10.56 -23.27 -5.49
CA ALA A 297 9.48 -24.21 -5.19
C ALA A 297 8.75 -23.89 -3.88
N THR A 298 9.50 -23.41 -2.88
CA THR A 298 8.99 -23.07 -1.54
C THR A 298 9.52 -21.69 -1.12
N PRO A 299 9.03 -20.61 -1.75
CA PRO A 299 9.41 -19.25 -1.36
C PRO A 299 8.90 -18.93 0.05
N ARG A 300 9.63 -18.09 0.79
CA ARG A 300 9.19 -17.59 2.10
C ARG A 300 7.97 -16.68 2.00
N ASP A 301 7.98 -15.80 0.99
CA ASP A 301 6.96 -14.81 0.66
C ASP A 301 7.12 -14.40 -0.83
N VAL A 302 6.24 -13.53 -1.36
CA VAL A 302 6.29 -13.08 -2.76
C VAL A 302 7.54 -12.25 -3.10
N PHE A 303 8.22 -11.71 -2.08
CA PHE A 303 9.42 -10.89 -2.21
C PHE A 303 10.72 -11.71 -2.04
N ASP A 304 10.63 -13.02 -1.82
CA ASP A 304 11.78 -13.91 -1.57
C ASP A 304 12.59 -14.14 -2.86
N MET A 305 13.51 -13.23 -3.16
CA MET A 305 14.34 -13.26 -4.37
C MET A 305 15.82 -13.42 -4.01
N SER A 306 16.58 -14.10 -4.86
CA SER A 306 18.02 -14.24 -4.66
C SER A 306 18.75 -14.49 -5.97
N PHE A 307 19.90 -13.83 -6.15
CA PHE A 307 20.78 -14.05 -7.27
C PHE A 307 22.08 -14.70 -6.80
N ARG A 308 22.42 -15.89 -7.31
CA ARG A 308 23.66 -16.59 -6.95
C ARG A 308 24.18 -17.38 -8.14
N TYR A 309 25.49 -17.26 -8.40
CA TYR A 309 26.18 -18.01 -9.47
C TYR A 309 25.50 -17.88 -10.84
N GLY A 310 25.06 -16.67 -11.21
CA GLY A 310 24.35 -16.43 -12.48
C GLY A 310 22.90 -16.91 -12.50
N VAL A 311 22.37 -17.44 -11.39
CA VAL A 311 20.98 -17.91 -11.31
C VAL A 311 20.13 -16.94 -10.51
N LEU A 312 19.11 -16.36 -11.15
CA LEU A 312 18.08 -15.56 -10.49
C LEU A 312 16.92 -16.45 -10.05
N HIS A 313 16.83 -16.67 -8.74
CA HIS A 313 15.76 -17.42 -8.11
C HIS A 313 14.63 -16.49 -7.67
N MET A 314 13.41 -16.74 -8.13
CA MET A 314 12.23 -15.93 -7.83
C MET A 314 11.00 -16.79 -7.50
N PRO A 315 10.07 -16.29 -6.67
CA PRO A 315 8.75 -16.89 -6.53
C PRO A 315 7.97 -16.78 -7.86
N ALA A 316 6.98 -17.65 -8.05
CA ALA A 316 6.04 -17.47 -9.16
C ALA A 316 5.10 -16.30 -8.83
N PHE A 317 4.84 -15.45 -9.81
CA PHE A 317 3.92 -14.32 -9.68
C PHE A 317 2.80 -14.41 -10.72
N VAL A 318 1.59 -14.05 -10.28
CA VAL A 318 0.40 -13.99 -11.11
C VAL A 318 0.08 -12.52 -11.36
N VAL A 319 -0.09 -12.14 -12.62
CA VAL A 319 -0.54 -10.80 -13.01
C VAL A 319 -2.01 -10.91 -13.42
N ASP A 320 -2.89 -10.62 -12.48
CA ASP A 320 -4.33 -10.45 -12.68
C ASP A 320 -4.77 -9.02 -12.34
N GLU A 321 -6.04 -8.70 -12.56
CA GLU A 321 -6.61 -7.37 -12.26
C GLU A 321 -6.38 -6.95 -10.80
N GLY A 322 -6.51 -7.88 -9.85
CA GLY A 322 -6.37 -7.59 -8.44
C GLY A 322 -4.93 -7.28 -8.03
N ALA A 323 -3.99 -8.08 -8.50
CA ALA A 323 -2.56 -7.88 -8.26
C ALA A 323 -2.06 -6.56 -8.86
N LYS A 324 -2.55 -6.19 -10.06
CA LYS A 324 -2.24 -4.89 -10.69
C LYS A 324 -2.65 -3.72 -9.79
N VAL A 325 -3.91 -3.72 -9.34
CA VAL A 325 -4.47 -2.66 -8.48
C VAL A 325 -3.72 -2.61 -7.15
N LEU A 326 -3.54 -3.76 -6.49
CA LEU A 326 -2.91 -3.83 -5.18
C LEU A 326 -1.45 -3.36 -5.21
N LEU A 327 -0.64 -3.86 -6.16
CA LEU A 327 0.76 -3.48 -6.27
C LEU A 327 0.91 -1.97 -6.58
N ALA A 328 0.10 -1.42 -7.49
CA ALA A 328 0.13 0.01 -7.78
C ALA A 328 -0.17 0.87 -6.54
N ASN A 329 -1.14 0.46 -5.71
CA ASN A 329 -1.50 1.17 -4.49
C ASN A 329 -0.48 1.00 -3.36
N LEU A 330 0.19 -0.16 -3.25
CA LEU A 330 1.30 -0.35 -2.31
C LEU A 330 2.49 0.54 -2.67
N VAL A 331 2.80 0.66 -3.97
CA VAL A 331 3.85 1.57 -4.47
C VAL A 331 3.48 3.02 -4.18
N ALA A 332 2.23 3.41 -4.46
CA ALA A 332 1.71 4.74 -4.15
C ALA A 332 1.78 5.05 -2.65
N PHE A 333 1.45 4.08 -1.80
CA PHE A 333 1.54 4.22 -0.35
C PHE A 333 2.99 4.43 0.11
N GLU A 334 3.94 3.60 -0.34
CA GLU A 334 5.35 3.73 0.04
C GLU A 334 5.98 5.06 -0.42
N GLN A 335 5.55 5.60 -1.56
CA GLN A 335 6.17 6.78 -2.16
C GLN A 335 5.45 8.10 -1.92
N GLY A 336 4.16 8.10 -1.61
CA GLY A 336 3.37 9.32 -1.60
C GLY A 336 3.44 10.15 -0.31
N GLY A 337 4.47 9.94 0.51
CA GLY A 337 4.87 10.90 1.54
C GLY A 337 3.94 11.04 2.75
N GLY A 338 2.87 10.25 2.86
CA GLY A 338 2.01 10.22 4.05
C GLY A 338 2.80 9.90 5.32
N ARG A 339 2.33 10.36 6.49
CA ARG A 339 2.99 10.14 7.79
C ARG A 339 3.26 8.66 8.07
N ALA A 340 2.33 7.80 7.64
CA ALA A 340 2.45 6.35 7.70
C ALA A 340 3.69 5.85 6.93
N ALA A 341 3.81 6.27 5.66
CA ALA A 341 4.91 5.90 4.77
C ALA A 341 6.28 6.40 5.29
N ARG A 342 6.33 7.65 5.78
CA ARG A 342 7.53 8.26 6.39
C ARG A 342 8.06 7.49 7.60
N LYS A 343 7.20 6.73 8.28
CA LYS A 343 7.52 5.95 9.48
C LYS A 343 7.69 4.45 9.20
N LEU A 344 7.67 4.02 7.93
CA LEU A 344 7.83 2.60 7.60
C LEU A 344 9.21 2.10 8.02
N GLU A 345 9.20 1.24 9.03
CA GLU A 345 10.38 0.49 9.46
C GLU A 345 10.62 -0.65 8.47
N GLY A 346 11.54 -0.44 7.53
CA GLY A 346 11.87 -1.45 6.51
C GLY A 346 12.11 -0.90 5.11
N GLY A 347 11.74 0.36 4.81
CA GLY A 347 11.93 0.94 3.48
C GLY A 347 10.95 0.41 2.43
N ASN A 348 11.19 0.77 1.16
CA ASN A 348 10.21 0.64 0.06
C ASN A 348 10.32 -0.74 -0.65
N LEU A 349 9.91 -1.82 0.02
CA LEU A 349 10.02 -3.19 -0.51
C LEU A 349 9.13 -3.41 -1.74
N ALA A 350 7.87 -3.00 -1.68
CA ALA A 350 6.91 -3.18 -2.77
C ALA A 350 7.36 -2.38 -4.01
N THR A 351 7.83 -1.15 -3.82
CA THR A 351 8.44 -0.32 -4.85
C THR A 351 9.66 -0.99 -5.46
N GLY A 352 10.57 -1.52 -4.64
CA GLY A 352 11.74 -2.23 -5.14
C GLY A 352 11.38 -3.48 -5.93
N PHE A 353 10.38 -4.23 -5.46
CA PHE A 353 9.87 -5.40 -6.15
C PHE A 353 9.24 -5.06 -7.50
N VAL A 354 8.38 -4.04 -7.55
CA VAL A 354 7.74 -3.60 -8.79
C VAL A 354 8.76 -3.04 -9.78
N ALA A 355 9.76 -2.30 -9.31
CA ALA A 355 10.85 -1.84 -10.17
C ALA A 355 11.69 -2.99 -10.74
N LEU A 356 11.88 -4.07 -9.97
CA LEU A 356 12.52 -5.28 -10.49
C LEU A 356 11.66 -5.87 -11.61
N LEU A 357 10.37 -6.11 -11.35
CA LEU A 357 9.46 -6.70 -12.33
C LEU A 357 9.38 -5.85 -13.61
N GLY A 358 9.28 -4.53 -13.49
CA GLY A 358 9.25 -3.67 -14.68
C GLY A 358 10.60 -3.47 -15.35
N SER A 359 11.72 -3.72 -14.67
CA SER A 359 13.01 -3.86 -15.35
C SER A 359 13.07 -5.17 -16.16
N LEU A 360 12.51 -6.25 -15.62
CA LEU A 360 12.49 -7.56 -16.27
C LEU A 360 11.53 -7.62 -17.46
N VAL A 361 10.34 -7.01 -17.37
CA VAL A 361 9.23 -7.12 -18.34
C VAL A 361 9.10 -5.86 -19.19
N ASN A 362 9.93 -5.74 -20.23
CA ASN A 362 9.92 -4.59 -21.15
C ASN A 362 9.40 -4.93 -22.55
N SER A 363 9.31 -6.21 -22.90
CA SER A 363 8.87 -6.67 -24.20
C SER A 363 8.16 -8.03 -24.09
N ARG A 364 7.44 -8.42 -25.15
CA ARG A 364 6.81 -9.74 -25.23
C ARG A 364 7.80 -10.89 -25.07
N ARG A 365 9.02 -10.74 -25.61
CA ARG A 365 10.10 -11.73 -25.47
C ARG A 365 10.50 -11.92 -24.01
N ASP A 366 10.48 -10.86 -23.21
CA ASP A 366 10.78 -10.96 -21.78
C ASP A 366 9.68 -11.73 -21.02
N VAL A 367 8.41 -11.46 -21.36
CA VAL A 367 7.26 -12.20 -20.83
C VAL A 367 7.38 -13.69 -21.15
N GLU A 368 7.73 -14.03 -22.39
CA GLU A 368 7.92 -15.42 -22.83
C GLU A 368 9.02 -16.14 -22.05
N VAL A 369 10.17 -15.49 -21.82
CA VAL A 369 11.28 -16.05 -21.02
C VAL A 369 10.82 -16.37 -19.60
N LEU A 370 10.17 -15.43 -18.93
CA LEU A 370 9.71 -15.61 -17.55
C LEU A 370 8.58 -16.65 -17.43
N ARG A 371 7.69 -16.73 -18.44
CA ARG A 371 6.63 -17.76 -18.51
C ARG A 371 7.22 -19.14 -18.70
N ARG A 372 8.20 -19.29 -19.60
CA ARG A 372 8.92 -20.57 -19.83
C ARG A 372 9.59 -21.08 -18.56
N CYS A 373 10.12 -20.17 -17.74
CA CYS A 373 10.75 -20.50 -16.46
C CYS A 373 9.75 -20.73 -15.31
N GLY A 374 8.44 -20.60 -15.57
CA GLY A 374 7.38 -20.73 -14.56
C GLY A 374 7.39 -19.63 -13.50
N ILE A 375 8.02 -18.50 -13.80
CA ILE A 375 8.11 -17.36 -12.88
C ILE A 375 6.92 -16.43 -13.08
N LEU A 376 6.51 -16.18 -14.32
CA LEU A 376 5.39 -15.29 -14.64
C LEU A 376 4.17 -16.06 -15.14
N HIS A 377 3.00 -15.77 -14.58
CA HIS A 377 1.69 -16.23 -15.04
C HIS A 377 0.77 -15.03 -15.28
N CYS A 378 0.60 -14.62 -16.54
CA CYS A 378 -0.33 -13.53 -16.89
C CYS A 378 -1.74 -14.08 -17.13
N MET A 379 -2.73 -13.49 -16.47
CA MET A 379 -4.16 -13.62 -16.82
C MET A 379 -4.62 -12.56 -17.82
N VAL A 380 -3.70 -11.66 -18.19
CA VAL A 380 -3.83 -10.59 -19.19
C VAL A 380 -3.00 -10.90 -20.43
N THR A 381 -3.14 -10.10 -21.49
CA THR A 381 -2.27 -10.23 -22.67
C THR A 381 -0.82 -9.85 -22.35
N ASP A 382 0.12 -10.34 -23.15
CA ASP A 382 1.54 -9.99 -22.94
C ASP A 382 1.75 -8.47 -23.14
N GLU A 383 1.03 -7.86 -24.08
CA GLU A 383 1.04 -6.42 -24.34
C GLU A 383 0.52 -5.62 -23.14
N GLU A 384 -0.56 -6.08 -22.52
CA GLU A 384 -1.14 -5.43 -21.34
C GLU A 384 -0.21 -5.54 -20.12
N ALA A 385 0.43 -6.68 -19.93
CA ALA A 385 1.43 -6.87 -18.87
C ALA A 385 2.62 -5.91 -19.04
N VAL A 386 3.16 -5.78 -20.26
CA VAL A 386 4.25 -4.84 -20.56
C VAL A 386 3.81 -3.39 -20.33
N ALA A 387 2.61 -3.02 -20.79
CA ALA A 387 2.08 -1.68 -20.60
C ALA A 387 1.89 -1.34 -19.12
N TYR A 388 1.37 -2.28 -18.33
CA TYR A 388 1.20 -2.15 -16.88
C TYR A 388 2.54 -1.90 -16.17
N PHE A 389 3.53 -2.78 -16.37
CA PHE A 389 4.82 -2.63 -15.69
C PHE A 389 5.56 -1.36 -16.12
N SER A 390 5.45 -0.97 -17.40
CA SER A 390 5.99 0.30 -17.90
C SER A 390 5.35 1.50 -17.18
N HIS A 391 4.03 1.46 -16.94
CA HIS A 391 3.32 2.50 -16.23
C HIS A 391 3.77 2.62 -14.77
N VAL A 392 3.77 1.52 -14.01
CA VAL A 392 4.07 1.58 -12.58
C VAL A 392 5.52 1.99 -12.34
N VAL A 393 6.47 1.54 -13.18
CA VAL A 393 7.87 1.95 -13.09
C VAL A 393 8.06 3.44 -13.36
N GLN A 394 7.33 4.02 -14.31
CA GLN A 394 7.50 5.44 -14.67
C GLN A 394 7.31 6.38 -13.47
N TYR A 395 6.44 6.02 -12.54
CA TYR A 395 6.14 6.82 -11.35
C TYR A 395 6.87 6.33 -10.11
N THR A 396 7.77 5.35 -10.24
CA THR A 396 8.63 4.91 -9.14
C THR A 396 9.86 5.79 -9.00
N THR A 397 9.98 6.43 -7.84
CA THR A 397 11.19 7.12 -7.39
C THR A 397 11.96 6.19 -6.48
N MET A 398 13.08 5.69 -6.98
CA MET A 398 13.93 4.75 -6.27
C MET A 398 15.35 5.28 -6.12
N ASP A 399 15.84 5.21 -4.89
CA ASP A 399 17.27 5.18 -4.63
C ASP A 399 17.77 3.76 -4.88
N TYR A 400 18.32 3.53 -6.08
CA TYR A 400 18.83 2.22 -6.50
C TYR A 400 20.06 1.75 -5.70
N ASP A 401 20.65 2.62 -4.88
CA ASP A 401 21.80 2.29 -4.05
C ASP A 401 21.40 1.95 -2.60
N ARG A 402 20.18 2.32 -2.17
CA ARG A 402 19.75 2.19 -0.76
C ARG A 402 18.45 1.40 -0.54
N HIS A 403 17.76 0.97 -1.60
CA HIS A 403 16.57 0.14 -1.44
C HIS A 403 16.89 -1.29 -0.99
N LEU A 404 15.88 -1.99 -0.45
CA LEU A 404 16.04 -3.35 0.09
C LEU A 404 16.54 -4.39 -0.92
N LEU A 405 16.41 -4.13 -2.22
CA LEU A 405 16.89 -5.00 -3.29
C LEU A 405 18.13 -4.43 -3.99
N ALA A 406 18.78 -3.40 -3.44
CA ALA A 406 19.89 -2.69 -4.10
C ALA A 406 21.04 -3.63 -4.45
N CYS A 407 21.45 -4.51 -3.53
CA CYS A 407 22.51 -5.45 -3.87
C CYS A 407 22.05 -6.48 -4.89
N LEU A 408 20.75 -6.83 -4.96
CA LEU A 408 20.27 -7.83 -5.92
C LEU A 408 20.44 -7.25 -7.32
N PHE A 409 20.06 -5.99 -7.48
CA PHE A 409 20.25 -5.26 -8.72
C PHE A 409 21.74 -5.14 -9.04
N ARG A 410 22.59 -4.78 -8.08
CA ARG A 410 24.04 -4.68 -8.28
C ARG A 410 24.65 -5.99 -8.77
N ASP A 411 24.39 -7.09 -8.08
CA ASP A 411 24.98 -8.39 -8.39
C ASP A 411 24.53 -8.88 -9.79
N ILE A 412 23.27 -8.63 -10.17
CA ILE A 412 22.77 -8.90 -11.53
C ILE A 412 23.52 -8.07 -12.57
N ARG A 413 23.68 -6.76 -12.33
CA ARG A 413 24.37 -5.85 -13.26
C ARG A 413 25.82 -6.28 -13.46
N GLU A 414 26.54 -6.54 -12.37
CA GLU A 414 27.95 -6.98 -12.42
C GLU A 414 28.11 -8.24 -13.26
N HIS A 415 27.24 -9.24 -13.05
CA HIS A 415 27.26 -10.47 -13.84
C HIS A 415 26.99 -10.21 -15.34
N CYS A 416 25.98 -9.39 -15.67
CA CYS A 416 25.66 -9.08 -17.06
C CYS A 416 26.73 -8.24 -17.76
N HIS A 417 27.52 -7.46 -17.01
CA HIS A 417 28.65 -6.69 -17.53
C HIS A 417 29.90 -7.52 -17.75
N TRP A 418 30.12 -8.58 -16.95
CA TRP A 418 31.26 -9.49 -17.12
C TRP A 418 31.18 -10.36 -18.39
N ASN A 419 29.97 -10.58 -18.92
CA ASN A 419 29.74 -11.44 -20.08
C ASN A 419 29.61 -10.66 -21.41
N ARG A 420 30.13 -9.43 -21.50
CA ARG A 420 30.15 -8.62 -22.73
C ARG A 420 31.43 -8.74 -23.53
#